data_AF-A0A959XZT0-F1
#
_entry.id   AF-A0A959XZT0-F1
#
_cell.length_a   1.000
_cell.length_b   1.000
_cell.length_c   1.000
_cell.angle_alpha   90.00
_cell.angle_beta   90.00
_cell.angle_gamma   90.00
#
_symmetry.space_group_name_H-M   'P 1'
#
loop_
_entity.id
_entity.type
_entity.pdbx_description
1 polymer ?
#
loop_
_entity_poly.entity_id
_entity_poly.type
_entity_poly.pdbx_seq_one_letter_code
_entity_poly.pdbx_strand_id
1 'polypeptide(L)'
;MSEQIVNEFTKSSGMQCIILRYFNPAGAHPSAIIGEMPLGKPQNLVPGITQTAIGRIEKMSVHGSDYPTRDGSCIRDYIHVCDLAHAHTLALKYLKDGSNADQCEVFNLGSGNGVSVLEAIQSFEKVSGQKLNYELGPRRPGDVVAIYANNDLARSVLGWDPAYTLDDIMSTAWKWEQRLKADETVFSNQSGELN
;
A
#
# COMPACT_ATOMS: atom_id res chain seq x y z
N MET A 1 16.85 -0.04 14.48
CA MET A 1 17.01 1.04 15.47
C MET A 1 15.69 1.31 16.22
N SER A 2 14.61 1.74 15.56
CA SER A 2 13.34 2.04 16.27
C SER A 2 12.70 0.83 16.98
N GLU A 3 12.63 -0.33 16.31
CA GLU A 3 12.09 -1.55 16.94
C GLU A 3 12.88 -2.00 18.16
N GLN A 4 14.21 -1.82 18.14
CA GLN A 4 15.08 -2.13 19.27
C GLN A 4 14.79 -1.21 20.45
N ILE A 5 14.59 0.09 20.20
CA ILE A 5 14.23 1.06 21.25
C ILE A 5 12.89 0.68 21.89
N VAL A 6 11.88 0.32 21.09
CA VAL A 6 10.57 -0.14 21.61
C VAL A 6 10.75 -1.39 22.46
N ASN A 7 11.49 -2.38 21.97
CA ASN A 7 11.73 -3.61 22.72
C ASN A 7 12.44 -3.35 24.07
N GLU A 8 13.51 -2.55 24.09
CA GLU A 8 14.19 -2.19 25.35
C GLU A 8 13.33 -1.33 26.29
N PHE A 9 12.46 -0.48 25.73
CA PHE A 9 11.49 0.28 26.52
C PHE A 9 10.48 -0.62 27.21
N THR A 10 9.96 -1.66 26.54
CA THR A 10 9.01 -2.61 27.17
C THR A 10 9.62 -3.35 28.35
N LYS A 11 10.89 -3.77 28.24
CA LYS A 11 11.63 -4.45 29.31
C LYS A 11 11.84 -3.58 30.55
N SER A 12 12.04 -2.27 30.36
CA SER A 12 12.32 -1.33 31.46
C SER A 12 11.07 -0.75 32.10
N SER A 13 9.99 -0.54 31.34
CA SER A 13 8.74 0.08 31.81
C SER A 13 7.67 -0.92 32.23
N GLY A 14 7.73 -2.16 31.74
CA GLY A 14 6.63 -3.12 31.85
C GLY A 14 5.46 -2.85 30.92
N MET A 15 5.54 -1.84 30.05
CA MET A 15 4.50 -1.52 29.07
C MET A 15 4.42 -2.60 27.99
N GLN A 16 3.20 -2.93 27.58
CA GLN A 16 2.95 -3.85 26.47
C GLN A 16 2.93 -3.09 25.14
N CYS A 17 3.57 -3.63 24.12
CA CYS A 17 3.68 -3.02 22.79
C CYS A 17 3.48 -4.05 21.69
N ILE A 18 3.01 -3.56 20.54
CA ILE A 18 2.95 -4.32 19.31
C ILE A 18 3.68 -3.54 18.22
N ILE A 19 4.55 -4.23 17.48
CA ILE A 19 5.20 -3.72 16.29
C ILE A 19 4.52 -4.34 15.08
N LEU A 20 3.89 -3.49 14.26
CA LEU A 20 3.26 -3.90 13.02
C LEU A 20 4.18 -3.54 11.85
N ARG A 21 4.69 -4.54 11.14
CA ARG A 21 5.59 -4.38 9.99
C ARG A 21 4.79 -4.43 8.69
N TYR A 22 4.68 -3.28 8.02
CA TYR A 22 3.90 -3.18 6.80
C TYR A 22 4.73 -3.59 5.59
N PHE A 23 4.06 -4.20 4.61
CA PHE A 23 4.62 -4.42 3.28
C PHE A 23 4.28 -3.20 2.40
N ASN A 24 3.53 -3.37 1.30
CA ASN A 24 3.18 -2.24 0.42
C ASN A 24 1.69 -1.91 0.57
N PRO A 25 1.31 -1.04 1.52
CA PRO A 25 -0.06 -0.55 1.60
C PRO A 25 -0.40 0.24 0.35
N ALA A 26 -1.59 -0.02 -0.19
CA ALA A 26 -2.12 0.68 -1.36
C ALA A 26 -3.66 0.69 -1.33
N GLY A 27 -4.25 1.38 -2.30
CA GLY A 27 -5.70 1.56 -2.37
C GLY A 27 -6.16 2.82 -1.66
N ALA A 28 -7.46 2.98 -1.59
CA ALA A 28 -8.10 4.09 -0.89
C ALA A 28 -9.34 3.60 -0.13
N HIS A 29 -9.95 4.46 0.68
CA HIS A 29 -11.21 4.10 1.29
C HIS A 29 -12.29 3.88 0.22
N PRO A 30 -13.16 2.85 0.30
CA PRO A 30 -14.15 2.55 -0.74
C PRO A 30 -15.11 3.69 -1.10
N SER A 31 -15.32 4.63 -0.18
CA SER A 31 -16.12 5.85 -0.44
C SER A 31 -15.44 6.85 -1.38
N ALA A 32 -14.14 6.70 -1.65
CA ALA A 32 -13.30 7.66 -2.37
C ALA A 32 -13.29 9.08 -1.76
N ILE A 33 -13.55 9.21 -0.45
CA ILE A 33 -13.46 10.49 0.27
C ILE A 33 -12.05 10.71 0.85
N ILE A 34 -11.34 9.61 1.13
CA ILE A 34 -9.96 9.64 1.65
C ILE A 34 -9.12 8.59 0.92
N GLY A 35 -7.86 8.94 0.66
CA GLY A 35 -6.87 8.08 0.00
C GLY A 35 -5.49 8.71 0.03
N GLU A 36 -4.51 8.04 -0.59
CA GLU A 36 -3.14 8.54 -0.66
C GLU A 36 -3.06 9.76 -1.60
N MET A 37 -2.49 10.87 -1.12
CA MET A 37 -2.26 12.08 -1.92
C MET A 37 -0.80 12.47 -1.77
N PRO A 38 0.11 11.92 -2.58
CA PRO A 38 1.54 12.19 -2.44
C PRO A 38 1.86 13.64 -2.83
N LEU A 39 2.71 14.29 -2.03
CA LEU A 39 3.26 15.61 -2.36
C LEU A 39 4.43 15.43 -3.33
N GLY A 40 4.30 15.96 -4.54
CA GLY A 40 5.32 15.86 -5.58
C GLY A 40 5.29 14.53 -6.33
N LYS A 41 6.45 14.11 -6.86
CA LYS A 41 6.53 12.89 -7.68
C LYS A 41 6.33 11.65 -6.80
N PRO A 42 5.38 10.75 -7.13
CA PRO A 42 5.14 9.56 -6.35
C PRO A 42 6.36 8.65 -6.32
N GLN A 43 6.68 8.12 -5.14
CA GLN A 43 7.74 7.13 -4.97
C GLN A 43 7.20 5.69 -4.98
N ASN A 44 5.90 5.53 -4.68
CA ASN A 44 5.19 4.26 -4.64
C ASN A 44 4.59 3.91 -6.01
N LEU A 45 4.47 2.62 -6.30
CA LEU A 45 3.98 2.15 -7.60
C LEU A 45 2.54 2.57 -7.88
N VAL A 46 1.62 2.35 -6.94
CA VAL A 46 0.18 2.53 -7.18
C VAL A 46 -0.18 4.00 -7.49
N PRO A 47 0.30 5.01 -6.72
CA PRO A 47 0.13 6.40 -7.12
C PRO A 47 0.84 6.75 -8.43
N GLY A 48 1.97 6.11 -8.75
CA GLY A 48 2.62 6.25 -10.05
C GLY A 48 1.71 5.79 -11.19
N ILE A 49 1.06 4.64 -11.03
CA ILE A 49 0.08 4.10 -11.99
C ILE A 49 -1.11 5.05 -12.15
N THR A 50 -1.77 5.43 -11.04
CA THR A 50 -2.99 6.26 -11.13
C THR A 50 -2.70 7.65 -11.69
N GLN A 51 -1.59 8.29 -11.31
CA GLN A 51 -1.19 9.60 -11.83
C GLN A 51 -0.78 9.55 -13.30
N THR A 52 -0.15 8.46 -13.76
CA THR A 52 0.11 8.28 -15.19
C THR A 52 -1.20 8.11 -15.96
N ALA A 53 -2.15 7.34 -15.44
CA ALA A 53 -3.44 7.12 -16.10
C ALA A 53 -4.30 8.39 -16.20
N ILE A 54 -4.31 9.26 -15.18
CA ILE A 54 -5.01 10.56 -15.29
C ILE A 54 -4.29 11.58 -16.17
N GLY A 55 -3.07 11.30 -16.61
CA GLY A 55 -2.24 12.18 -17.44
C GLY A 55 -1.38 13.18 -16.67
N ARG A 56 -1.27 13.07 -15.35
CA ARG A 56 -0.40 13.94 -14.52
C ARG A 56 1.08 13.58 -14.71
N ILE A 57 1.37 12.29 -14.93
CA ILE A 57 2.69 11.80 -15.32
C ILE A 57 2.60 11.31 -16.76
N GLU A 58 3.33 11.95 -17.68
CA GLU A 58 3.25 11.62 -19.11
C GLU A 58 3.57 10.14 -19.40
N LYS A 59 4.64 9.62 -18.77
CA LYS A 59 5.11 8.24 -18.95
C LYS A 59 5.75 7.72 -17.67
N MET A 60 5.37 6.51 -17.26
CA MET A 60 5.98 5.80 -16.12
C MET A 60 7.16 4.94 -16.58
N SER A 61 8.21 4.81 -15.77
CA SER A 61 9.29 3.85 -16.02
C SER A 61 9.18 2.68 -15.05
N VAL A 62 9.11 1.45 -15.58
CA VAL A 62 9.21 0.20 -14.82
C VAL A 62 10.68 -0.17 -14.71
N HIS A 63 11.20 -0.20 -13.48
CA HIS A 63 12.62 -0.42 -13.23
C HIS A 63 12.96 -1.91 -13.24
N GLY A 64 13.67 -2.35 -14.27
CA GLY A 64 14.11 -3.73 -14.46
C GLY A 64 13.03 -4.64 -15.03
N SER A 65 13.43 -5.41 -16.05
CA SER A 65 12.59 -6.37 -16.78
C SER A 65 13.29 -7.71 -17.00
N ASP A 66 14.39 -7.94 -16.29
CA ASP A 66 15.32 -9.05 -16.45
C ASP A 66 15.68 -9.70 -15.10
N TYR A 67 14.90 -9.43 -14.05
CA TYR A 67 15.02 -10.12 -12.77
C TYR A 67 14.63 -11.60 -12.90
N PRO A 68 15.15 -12.51 -12.05
CA PRO A 68 14.77 -13.91 -12.04
C PRO A 68 13.38 -14.11 -11.37
N THR A 69 12.37 -13.42 -11.90
CA THR A 69 10.96 -13.49 -11.51
C THR A 69 10.12 -13.93 -12.70
N ARG A 70 8.83 -14.23 -12.49
CA ARG A 70 7.97 -14.82 -13.53
C ARG A 70 7.74 -13.95 -14.76
N ASP A 71 7.93 -12.63 -14.67
CA ASP A 71 7.78 -11.70 -15.79
C ASP A 71 8.94 -10.70 -15.93
N GLY A 72 10.05 -10.97 -15.23
CA GLY A 72 11.24 -10.13 -15.24
C GLY A 72 11.17 -8.87 -14.37
N SER A 73 10.02 -8.54 -13.78
CA SER A 73 9.84 -7.36 -12.92
C SER A 73 9.89 -7.71 -11.42
N CYS A 74 10.14 -6.72 -10.57
CA CYS A 74 10.18 -6.88 -9.12
C CYS A 74 8.84 -7.41 -8.56
N ILE A 75 8.90 -8.29 -7.56
CA ILE A 75 7.73 -8.81 -6.85
C ILE A 75 7.59 -8.14 -5.48
N ARG A 76 6.38 -7.70 -5.17
CA ARG A 76 6.01 -6.99 -3.94
C ARG A 76 4.69 -7.52 -3.39
N ASP A 77 4.51 -7.46 -2.09
CA ASP A 77 3.23 -7.76 -1.44
C ASP A 77 2.43 -6.49 -1.24
N TYR A 78 1.29 -6.39 -1.95
CA TYR A 78 0.33 -5.31 -1.82
C TYR A 78 -0.78 -5.68 -0.85
N ILE A 79 -1.07 -4.78 0.08
CA ILE A 79 -2.14 -4.93 1.06
C ILE A 79 -3.06 -3.71 0.99
N HIS A 80 -4.37 -3.92 1.04
CA HIS A 80 -5.32 -2.81 1.00
C HIS A 80 -5.21 -1.97 2.28
N VAL A 81 -5.19 -0.65 2.14
CA VAL A 81 -5.02 0.27 3.28
C VAL A 81 -6.10 0.10 4.36
N CYS A 82 -7.33 -0.29 3.98
CA CYS A 82 -8.38 -0.61 4.94
C CYS A 82 -8.16 -1.95 5.69
N ASP A 83 -7.58 -2.97 5.05
CA ASP A 83 -7.18 -4.19 5.76
C ASP A 83 -6.07 -3.88 6.77
N LEU A 84 -5.13 -3.02 6.37
CA LEU A 84 -4.08 -2.55 7.25
C LEU A 84 -4.66 -1.77 8.44
N ALA A 85 -5.60 -0.85 8.21
CA ALA A 85 -6.28 -0.12 9.28
C ALA A 85 -7.04 -1.07 10.22
N HIS A 86 -7.70 -2.11 9.67
CA HIS A 86 -8.38 -3.12 10.47
C HIS A 86 -7.41 -3.87 11.39
N ALA A 87 -6.21 -4.25 10.91
CA ALA A 87 -5.18 -4.88 11.72
C ALA A 87 -4.80 -4.05 12.96
N HIS A 88 -4.76 -2.73 12.84
CA HIS A 88 -4.48 -1.84 13.98
C HIS A 88 -5.58 -1.92 15.04
N THR A 89 -6.85 -1.95 14.62
CA THR A 89 -7.97 -2.07 15.57
C THR A 89 -7.95 -3.42 16.30
N LEU A 90 -7.57 -4.49 15.61
CA LEU A 90 -7.41 -5.81 16.21
C LEU A 90 -6.22 -5.86 17.17
N ALA A 91 -5.09 -5.27 16.80
CA ALA A 91 -3.90 -5.19 17.66
C ALA A 91 -4.19 -4.40 18.95
N LEU A 92 -4.90 -3.27 18.85
CA LEU A 92 -5.31 -2.49 20.01
C LEU A 92 -6.25 -3.27 20.92
N LYS A 93 -7.23 -3.99 20.34
CA LYS A 93 -8.12 -4.86 21.10
C LYS A 93 -7.35 -5.97 21.81
N TYR A 94 -6.43 -6.63 21.11
CA TYR A 94 -5.58 -7.71 21.66
C TYR A 94 -4.75 -7.23 22.87
N LEU A 95 -4.15 -6.04 22.80
CA LEU A 95 -3.48 -5.41 23.94
C LEU A 95 -4.45 -5.09 25.08
N LYS A 96 -5.60 -4.50 24.77
CA LYS A 96 -6.60 -4.12 25.78
C LYS A 96 -7.14 -5.34 26.55
N ASP A 97 -7.28 -6.47 25.87
CA ASP A 97 -7.78 -7.71 26.45
C ASP A 97 -6.69 -8.46 27.23
N GLY A 98 -5.44 -7.97 27.24
CA GLY A 98 -4.31 -8.61 27.93
C GLY A 98 -3.94 -9.97 27.34
N SER A 99 -4.27 -10.19 26.06
CA SER A 99 -4.09 -11.47 25.37
C SER A 99 -2.67 -11.70 24.86
N ASN A 100 -1.78 -10.73 25.06
CA ASN A 100 -0.41 -10.75 24.57
C ASN A 100 0.44 -11.80 25.30
N ALA A 101 1.13 -12.62 24.52
CA ALA A 101 2.05 -13.65 25.00
C ALA A 101 3.36 -13.04 25.53
N ASP A 102 3.82 -11.94 24.90
CA ASP A 102 5.04 -11.23 25.26
C ASP A 102 4.77 -9.74 25.47
N GLN A 103 5.69 -9.06 26.17
CA GLN A 103 5.59 -7.60 26.36
C GLN A 103 5.76 -6.83 25.05
N CYS A 104 6.45 -7.40 24.07
CA CYS A 104 6.64 -6.80 22.75
C CYS A 104 6.47 -7.87 21.66
N GLU A 105 5.33 -7.85 20.99
CA GLU A 105 5.04 -8.76 19.88
C GLU A 105 5.21 -8.08 18.53
N VAL A 106 5.54 -8.87 17.50
CA VAL A 106 5.80 -8.35 16.14
C VAL A 106 4.93 -9.09 15.14
N PHE A 107 4.17 -8.35 14.34
CA PHE A 107 3.31 -8.92 13.29
C PHE A 107 3.67 -8.35 11.93
N ASN A 108 3.83 -9.24 10.95
CA ASN A 108 3.96 -8.86 9.55
C ASN A 108 2.56 -8.66 8.96
N LEU A 109 2.31 -7.47 8.41
CA LEU A 109 1.06 -7.10 7.78
C LEU A 109 1.26 -6.94 6.27
N GLY A 110 0.98 -8.03 5.57
CA GLY A 110 0.88 -8.11 4.12
C GLY A 110 -0.19 -9.11 3.73
N SER A 111 -0.53 -9.19 2.45
CA SER A 111 -1.47 -10.19 1.92
C SER A 111 -0.90 -11.61 1.97
N GLY A 112 0.43 -11.74 1.92
CA GLY A 112 1.15 -12.99 1.72
C GLY A 112 1.29 -13.39 0.24
N ASN A 113 0.65 -12.63 -0.66
CA ASN A 113 0.71 -12.85 -2.10
C ASN A 113 1.70 -11.88 -2.73
N GLY A 114 2.78 -12.42 -3.29
CA GLY A 114 3.70 -11.63 -4.09
C GLY A 114 3.10 -11.33 -5.46
N VAL A 115 3.07 -10.05 -5.84
CA VAL A 115 2.58 -9.50 -7.11
C VAL A 115 3.72 -8.79 -7.82
N SER A 116 3.90 -9.05 -9.10
CA SER A 116 4.90 -8.36 -9.91
C SER A 116 4.45 -6.94 -10.30
N VAL A 117 5.39 -6.09 -10.69
CA VAL A 117 5.05 -4.74 -11.17
C VAL A 117 4.14 -4.79 -12.39
N LEU A 118 4.38 -5.72 -13.32
CA LEU A 118 3.54 -5.84 -14.52
C LEU A 118 2.16 -6.44 -14.21
N GLU A 119 2.05 -7.37 -13.26
CA GLU A 119 0.76 -7.86 -12.77
C GLU A 119 -0.08 -6.74 -12.14
N ALA A 120 0.55 -5.86 -11.37
CA ALA A 120 -0.09 -4.68 -10.79
C ALA A 120 -0.62 -3.72 -11.89
N ILE A 121 0.19 -3.48 -12.93
CA ILE A 121 -0.25 -2.67 -14.08
C ILE A 121 -1.42 -3.34 -14.81
N GLN A 122 -1.35 -4.65 -15.07
CA GLN A 122 -2.41 -5.40 -15.74
C GLN A 122 -3.73 -5.38 -14.95
N SER A 123 -3.65 -5.55 -13.62
CA SER A 123 -4.81 -5.41 -12.74
C SER A 123 -5.42 -4.01 -12.83
N PHE A 124 -4.59 -2.96 -12.82
CA PHE A 124 -5.06 -1.60 -13.02
C PHE A 124 -5.75 -1.41 -14.38
N GLU A 125 -5.13 -1.84 -15.49
CA GLU A 125 -5.73 -1.70 -16.83
C GLU A 125 -7.07 -2.43 -16.93
N LYS A 126 -7.17 -3.61 -16.30
CA LYS A 126 -8.41 -4.40 -16.22
C LYS A 126 -9.53 -3.65 -15.50
N VAL A 127 -9.26 -3.09 -14.31
CA VAL A 127 -10.31 -2.45 -13.49
C VAL A 127 -10.64 -1.02 -13.93
N SER A 128 -9.69 -0.32 -14.53
CA SER A 128 -9.88 1.06 -15.01
C SER A 128 -10.41 1.12 -16.44
N GLY A 129 -10.17 0.09 -17.25
CA GLY A 129 -10.40 0.10 -18.69
C GLY A 129 -9.43 1.02 -19.45
N GLN A 130 -8.37 1.52 -18.80
CA GLN A 130 -7.39 2.42 -19.40
C GLN A 130 -6.06 1.70 -19.65
N LYS A 131 -5.45 1.97 -20.81
CA LYS A 131 -4.08 1.53 -21.09
C LYS A 131 -3.08 2.46 -20.43
N LEU A 132 -2.13 1.89 -19.70
CA LEU A 132 -1.12 2.66 -18.97
C LEU A 132 0.08 2.97 -19.87
N ASN A 133 0.49 4.24 -19.93
CA ASN A 133 1.69 4.63 -20.69
C ASN A 133 2.96 4.40 -19.86
N TYR A 134 3.65 3.28 -20.07
CA TYR A 134 4.91 2.97 -19.39
C TYR A 134 6.01 2.46 -20.35
N GLU A 135 7.25 2.56 -19.90
CA GLU A 135 8.42 1.91 -20.53
C GLU A 135 9.16 1.00 -19.56
N LEU A 136 9.85 0.01 -20.11
CA LEU A 136 10.80 -0.79 -19.36
C LEU A 136 12.15 -0.06 -19.33
N GLY A 137 12.65 0.22 -18.13
CA GLY A 137 13.92 0.90 -17.89
C GLY A 137 14.94 0.02 -17.17
N PRO A 138 16.15 0.52 -16.92
CA PRO A 138 17.17 -0.22 -16.18
C PRO A 138 16.73 -0.47 -14.73
N ARG A 139 17.36 -1.46 -14.10
CA ARG A 139 17.18 -1.76 -12.68
C ARG A 139 17.50 -0.53 -11.82
N ARG A 140 16.71 -0.30 -10.78
CA ARG A 140 16.99 0.73 -9.79
C ARG A 140 17.96 0.16 -8.73
N PRO A 141 19.08 0.83 -8.42
CA PRO A 141 19.98 0.39 -7.35
C PRO A 141 19.23 0.25 -6.02
N GLY A 142 19.41 -0.88 -5.35
CA GLY A 142 18.78 -1.17 -4.06
C GLY A 142 17.44 -1.92 -4.14
N ASP A 143 16.90 -2.17 -5.34
CA ASP A 143 15.66 -2.94 -5.48
C ASP A 143 15.86 -4.40 -5.05
N VAL A 144 15.04 -4.83 -4.08
CA VAL A 144 14.89 -6.24 -3.71
C VAL A 144 14.10 -6.95 -4.81
N VAL A 145 14.56 -8.13 -5.24
CA VAL A 145 13.94 -8.88 -6.35
C VAL A 145 12.51 -9.31 -6.03
N ALA A 146 12.30 -9.92 -4.86
CA ALA A 146 11.00 -10.37 -4.39
C ALA A 146 10.91 -10.26 -2.88
N ILE A 147 9.83 -9.68 -2.36
CA ILE A 147 9.57 -9.57 -0.93
C ILE A 147 8.06 -9.60 -0.66
N TYR A 148 7.62 -10.50 0.21
CA TYR A 148 6.22 -10.69 0.58
C TYR A 148 6.09 -11.30 1.98
N ALA A 149 4.95 -11.10 2.62
CA ALA A 149 4.76 -11.45 4.02
C ALA A 149 4.52 -12.94 4.23
N ASN A 150 4.96 -13.47 5.36
CA ASN A 150 4.20 -14.52 6.04
C ASN A 150 3.33 -13.81 7.10
N ASN A 151 2.00 -13.92 6.99
CA ASN A 151 1.02 -13.30 7.88
C ASN A 151 0.31 -14.32 8.81
N ASP A 152 0.83 -15.55 8.92
CA ASP A 152 0.22 -16.64 9.70
C ASP A 152 0.01 -16.25 11.16
N LEU A 153 0.97 -15.54 11.75
CA LEU A 153 0.88 -15.07 13.13
C LEU A 153 -0.25 -14.05 13.31
N ALA A 154 -0.39 -13.09 12.40
CA ALA A 154 -1.46 -12.10 12.46
C ALA A 154 -2.84 -12.74 12.26
N ARG A 155 -2.94 -13.73 11.35
CA ARG A 155 -4.16 -14.50 11.11
C ARG A 155 -4.58 -15.30 12.34
N SER A 156 -3.64 -16.05 12.92
CA SER A 156 -3.93 -16.97 14.03
C SER A 156 -4.15 -16.26 15.37
N VAL A 157 -3.37 -15.21 15.67
CA VAL A 157 -3.39 -14.54 16.98
C VAL A 157 -4.34 -13.36 17.01
N LEU A 158 -4.32 -12.50 15.99
CA LEU A 158 -5.19 -11.31 15.95
C LEU A 158 -6.56 -11.60 15.31
N GLY A 159 -6.73 -12.76 14.67
CA GLY A 159 -7.91 -13.05 13.84
C GLY A 159 -7.97 -12.16 12.60
N TRP A 160 -6.83 -11.63 12.14
CA TRP A 160 -6.77 -10.72 11.00
C TRP A 160 -6.77 -11.48 9.68
N ASP A 161 -7.84 -11.32 8.90
CA ASP A 161 -7.94 -11.87 7.54
C ASP A 161 -8.15 -10.74 6.52
N PRO A 162 -7.12 -10.40 5.72
CA PRO A 162 -7.25 -9.43 4.63
C PRO A 162 -8.34 -9.82 3.63
N ALA A 163 -9.28 -8.92 3.39
CA ALA A 163 -10.45 -9.21 2.56
C ALA A 163 -10.32 -8.69 1.12
N TYR A 164 -9.44 -7.72 0.87
CA TYR A 164 -9.36 -7.05 -0.42
C TYR A 164 -8.31 -7.69 -1.34
N THR A 165 -8.67 -7.81 -2.61
CA THR A 165 -7.79 -8.32 -3.68
C THR A 165 -6.96 -7.20 -4.31
N LEU A 166 -5.99 -7.58 -5.16
CA LEU A 166 -5.24 -6.60 -5.97
C LEU A 166 -6.16 -5.73 -6.85
N ASP A 167 -7.20 -6.34 -7.43
CA ASP A 167 -8.17 -5.62 -8.25
C ASP A 167 -8.94 -4.59 -7.41
N ASP A 168 -9.29 -4.92 -6.16
CA ASP A 168 -9.94 -3.97 -5.26
C ASP A 168 -9.02 -2.82 -4.89
N ILE A 169 -7.73 -3.11 -4.59
CA ILE A 169 -6.69 -2.11 -4.33
C ILE A 169 -6.59 -1.12 -5.49
N MET A 170 -6.49 -1.63 -6.73
CA MET A 170 -6.38 -0.79 -7.91
C MET A 170 -7.68 -0.01 -8.16
N SER A 171 -8.84 -0.63 -7.94
CA SER A 171 -10.15 0.01 -8.12
C SER A 171 -10.37 1.17 -7.15
N THR A 172 -10.07 0.99 -5.85
CA THR A 172 -10.25 2.04 -4.86
C THR A 172 -9.24 3.17 -5.05
N ALA A 173 -7.98 2.85 -5.34
CA ALA A 173 -6.97 3.86 -5.70
C ALA A 173 -7.40 4.67 -6.92
N TRP A 174 -7.92 4.01 -7.96
CA TRP A 174 -8.36 4.68 -9.18
C TRP A 174 -9.53 5.63 -8.94
N LYS A 175 -10.57 5.18 -8.23
CA LYS A 175 -11.73 6.02 -7.88
C LYS A 175 -11.31 7.25 -7.08
N TRP A 176 -10.35 7.10 -6.17
CA TRP A 176 -9.78 8.21 -5.41
C TRP A 176 -9.03 9.21 -6.32
N GLU A 177 -8.18 8.74 -7.22
CA GLU A 177 -7.48 9.62 -8.16
C GLU A 177 -8.44 10.37 -9.09
N GLN A 178 -9.50 9.70 -9.56
CA GLN A 178 -10.56 10.35 -10.34
C GLN A 178 -11.27 11.45 -9.54
N ARG A 179 -11.52 11.21 -8.25
CA ARG A 179 -12.12 12.20 -7.36
C ARG A 179 -11.21 13.42 -7.19
N LEU A 180 -9.92 13.22 -6.94
CA LEU A 180 -8.94 14.31 -6.83
C LEU A 180 -8.92 15.18 -8.11
N LYS A 181 -8.89 14.54 -9.29
CA LYS A 181 -8.94 15.27 -10.57
C LYS A 181 -10.24 16.07 -10.75
N ALA A 182 -11.37 15.51 -10.34
CA ALA A 182 -12.65 16.20 -10.40
C ALA A 182 -12.68 17.42 -9.47
N ASP A 183 -12.20 17.28 -8.24
CA ASP A 183 -12.15 18.37 -7.26
C ASP A 183 -11.18 19.48 -7.71
N GLU A 184 -10.02 19.15 -8.29
CA GLU A 184 -9.11 20.14 -8.91
C GLU A 184 -9.79 20.94 -10.02
N THR A 185 -10.65 20.30 -10.83
CA THR A 185 -11.41 20.96 -11.89
C THR A 185 -12.45 21.93 -11.32
N VAL A 186 -13.05 21.60 -10.18
CA VAL A 186 -14.02 22.48 -9.50
C VAL A 186 -13.33 23.72 -8.95
N PHE A 187 -12.20 23.56 -8.24
CA PHE A 187 -11.49 24.69 -7.64
C PHE A 187 -10.75 25.57 -8.65
N SER A 188 -10.27 25.00 -9.76
CA SER A 188 -9.64 25.79 -10.84
C SER A 188 -10.66 26.59 -11.68
N ASN A 189 -11.92 26.13 -11.75
CA ASN A 189 -13.01 26.85 -12.41
C ASN A 189 -13.74 27.86 -11.49
N GLN A 190 -13.40 27.92 -10.20
CA GLN A 190 -13.91 28.92 -9.26
C GLN A 190 -13.00 30.15 -9.16
N SER A 191 -12.58 30.69 -10.31
CA SER A 191 -12.21 32.11 -10.43
C SER A 191 -13.48 32.98 -10.53
N GLY A 192 -14.43 32.76 -9.62
CA GLY A 192 -15.66 33.53 -9.50
C GLY A 192 -15.49 34.56 -8.40
N GLU A 193 -15.54 35.83 -8.76
CA GLU A 193 -15.55 36.98 -7.85
C GLU A 193 -16.42 36.71 -6.62
N LEU A 194 -15.83 36.89 -5.43
CA LEU A 194 -16.59 37.04 -4.21
C LEU A 194 -17.39 38.34 -4.33
N ASN A 195 -18.71 38.25 -4.43
CA ASN A 195 -19.61 39.41 -4.26
C ASN A 195 -19.52 39.95 -2.83
#